data_AF-A0A848GLE2-F1
#
_entry.id   AF-A0A848GLE2-F1
#
_cell.length_a   1.000
_cell.length_b   1.000
_cell.length_c   1.000
_cell.angle_alpha   90.00
_cell.angle_beta   90.00
_cell.angle_gamma   90.00
#
_symmetry.space_group_name_H-M   'P 1'
#
loop_
_entity.id
_entity.type
_entity.pdbx_description
1 polymer ?
#
loop_
_entity_poly.entity_id
_entity_poly.type
_entity_poly.pdbx_seq_one_letter_code
_entity_poly.pdbx_strand_id
1 'polypeptide(L)'
;MKKLCIPVLAIALMACGQQHQPEQEGSHDSTVATHEKNEPMDERSFLARMAASDLKEIKLGELAMQKAKDDRVKKFGADIVKERTASTLQLQEIARQAGMTLAPELSRDDQDEIGLLSSREDMDRAYIKRMVHEQKRTSERLSQYTNTKDTAISSYVRKTLPIVNARYDEANKILEDMRKQMNNRDISHD
;
A
#
# COMPACT_ATOMS: atom_id res chain seq x y z
N MET A 1 34.21 -10.38 36.47
CA MET A 1 34.94 -11.65 36.20
C MET A 1 34.98 -12.46 37.47
N LYS A 2 34.40 -13.66 37.48
CA LYS A 2 34.76 -14.85 38.29
C LYS A 2 33.62 -15.89 38.13
N LYS A 3 33.85 -16.88 37.26
CA LYS A 3 33.20 -18.18 37.35
C LYS A 3 33.99 -18.97 38.40
N LEU A 4 33.32 -19.64 39.33
CA LEU A 4 33.86 -20.88 39.90
C LEU A 4 32.72 -21.70 40.52
N CYS A 5 32.87 -23.01 40.41
CA CYS A 5 31.83 -24.02 40.41
C CYS A 5 32.23 -25.13 41.40
N ILE A 6 31.25 -26.01 41.74
CA ILE A 6 31.40 -27.40 42.27
C ILE A 6 31.57 -27.51 43.82
N PRO A 7 31.16 -28.59 44.55
CA PRO A 7 30.40 -29.84 44.26
C PRO A 7 29.15 -30.08 45.15
N VAL A 8 28.10 -30.80 44.70
CA VAL A 8 27.81 -32.26 44.87
C VAL A 8 27.80 -32.78 46.33
N LEU A 9 26.61 -33.19 46.80
CA LEU A 9 26.45 -34.24 47.81
C LEU A 9 25.23 -35.12 47.45
N ALA A 10 25.39 -36.41 47.63
CA ALA A 10 24.63 -37.47 46.97
C ALA A 10 23.80 -38.32 47.96
N ILE A 11 22.72 -38.90 47.42
CA ILE A 11 22.10 -40.21 47.73
C ILE A 11 21.29 -40.37 49.03
N ALA A 12 20.00 -40.71 48.87
CA ALA A 12 19.34 -41.81 49.60
C ALA A 12 18.03 -42.26 48.91
N LEU A 13 17.89 -43.58 48.74
CA LEU A 13 16.76 -44.34 48.18
C LEU A 13 15.68 -44.61 49.23
N MET A 14 14.39 -44.64 48.86
CA MET A 14 13.44 -45.73 49.19
C MET A 14 11.96 -45.44 48.80
N ALA A 15 11.31 -46.52 48.34
CA ALA A 15 9.90 -46.92 48.50
C ALA A 15 8.84 -46.49 47.45
N CYS A 16 8.09 -47.53 47.05
CA CYS A 16 7.08 -47.59 45.99
C CYS A 16 5.77 -46.85 46.30
N GLY A 17 5.11 -46.36 45.25
CA GLY A 17 3.69 -45.98 45.26
C GLY A 17 3.26 -45.35 43.93
N GLN A 18 2.43 -46.04 43.15
CA GLN A 18 1.89 -45.58 41.86
C GLN A 18 1.04 -44.31 42.00
N GLN A 19 1.26 -43.31 41.13
CA GLN A 19 0.20 -42.76 40.28
C GLN A 19 0.77 -41.91 39.13
N HIS A 20 0.73 -42.51 37.93
CA HIS A 20 0.61 -41.93 36.58
C HIS A 20 1.28 -40.58 36.24
N GLN A 21 2.34 -40.66 35.43
CA GLN A 21 2.56 -39.76 34.30
C GLN A 21 2.78 -40.63 33.05
N PRO A 22 2.05 -40.46 31.94
CA PRO A 22 2.52 -40.90 30.65
C PRO A 22 3.49 -39.87 30.08
N GLU A 23 4.68 -40.36 29.78
CA GLU A 23 5.73 -39.71 29.00
C GLU A 23 5.22 -39.36 27.59
N GLN A 24 5.78 -38.28 27.06
CA GLN A 24 5.53 -37.78 25.74
C GLN A 24 6.20 -38.66 24.69
N GLU A 25 5.40 -39.27 23.82
CA GLU A 25 5.80 -39.56 22.44
C GLU A 25 4.66 -39.14 21.52
N GLY A 26 4.96 -38.24 20.59
CA GLY A 26 3.96 -37.65 19.70
C GLY A 26 4.58 -36.81 18.60
N SER A 27 5.20 -37.49 17.64
CA SER A 27 5.14 -37.19 16.20
C SER A 27 5.03 -35.69 15.82
N HIS A 28 6.17 -35.03 15.63
CA HIS A 28 6.23 -33.81 14.84
C HIS A 28 6.40 -34.17 13.35
N ASP A 29 5.31 -34.61 12.72
CA ASP A 29 5.11 -34.34 11.30
C ASP A 29 4.25 -33.08 11.21
N SER A 30 4.87 -32.00 10.78
CA SER A 30 4.17 -30.81 10.30
C SER A 30 5.07 -30.15 9.28
N THR A 31 4.98 -30.70 8.07
CA THR A 31 5.07 -29.99 6.80
C THR A 31 4.92 -28.47 6.98
N VAL A 32 6.04 -27.76 6.79
CA VAL A 32 6.08 -26.31 6.66
C VAL A 32 5.44 -25.96 5.32
N ALA A 33 4.12 -25.84 5.31
CA ALA A 33 3.41 -25.07 4.31
C ALA A 33 3.41 -23.62 4.78
N THR A 34 4.31 -22.82 4.20
CA THR A 34 4.20 -21.36 4.21
C THR A 34 2.92 -20.97 3.49
N HIS A 35 1.80 -20.98 4.22
CA HIS A 35 0.63 -20.23 3.82
C HIS A 35 0.93 -18.76 4.07
N GLU A 36 1.35 -18.06 3.01
CA GLU A 36 1.19 -16.61 2.93
C GLU A 36 -0.31 -16.32 3.03
N LYS A 37 -0.73 -16.08 4.26
CA LYS A 37 -2.08 -15.65 4.59
C LYS A 37 -2.28 -14.26 4.01
N ASN A 38 -2.92 -14.20 2.85
CA ASN A 38 -3.70 -13.05 2.40
C ASN A 38 -4.89 -12.90 3.37
N GLU A 39 -4.60 -12.49 4.61
CA GLU A 39 -5.64 -12.04 5.53
C GLU A 39 -6.21 -10.75 4.96
N PRO A 40 -7.55 -10.61 4.88
CA PRO A 40 -8.18 -9.33 4.62
C PRO A 40 -7.58 -8.31 5.60
N MET A 41 -7.03 -7.21 5.10
CA MET A 41 -6.73 -6.08 5.97
C MET A 41 -8.00 -5.74 6.77
N ASP A 42 -7.87 -5.44 8.06
CA ASP A 42 -9.03 -4.96 8.81
C ASP A 42 -9.55 -3.65 8.18
N GLU A 43 -10.85 -3.37 8.32
CA GLU A 43 -11.51 -2.21 7.71
C GLU A 43 -10.87 -0.87 8.10
N ARG A 44 -10.34 -0.75 9.32
CA ARG A 44 -9.64 0.45 9.80
C ARG A 44 -8.33 0.65 9.03
N SER A 45 -7.58 -0.44 8.86
CA SER A 45 -6.36 -0.44 8.05
C SER A 45 -6.64 -0.07 6.59
N PHE A 46 -7.75 -0.54 6.02
CA PHE A 46 -8.18 -0.13 4.68
C PHE A 46 -8.40 1.38 4.57
N LEU A 47 -9.22 1.92 5.47
CA LEU A 47 -9.55 3.34 5.48
C LEU A 47 -8.30 4.21 5.64
N ALA A 48 -7.40 3.84 6.56
CA ALA A 48 -6.14 4.55 6.78
C ALA A 48 -5.23 4.52 5.56
N ARG A 49 -5.04 3.34 4.93
CA ARG A 49 -4.18 3.21 3.74
C ARG A 49 -4.76 3.92 2.52
N MET A 50 -6.07 3.90 2.33
CA MET A 50 -6.72 4.64 1.26
C MET A 50 -6.56 6.16 1.45
N ALA A 51 -6.76 6.67 2.68
CA ALA A 51 -6.59 8.10 2.96
C ALA A 51 -5.14 8.58 2.79
N ALA A 52 -4.16 7.76 3.19
CA ALA A 52 -2.74 8.05 2.94
C ALA A 52 -2.41 8.05 1.43
N SER A 53 -2.96 7.09 0.68
CA SER A 53 -2.81 7.04 -0.79
C SER A 53 -3.42 8.28 -1.45
N ASP A 54 -4.61 8.69 -1.04
CA ASP A 54 -5.26 9.90 -1.55
C ASP A 54 -4.40 11.15 -1.28
N LEU A 55 -3.88 11.31 -0.06
CA LEU A 55 -3.02 12.45 0.29
C LEU A 55 -1.76 12.50 -0.57
N LYS A 56 -1.11 11.34 -0.77
CA LYS A 56 0.07 11.24 -1.64
C LYS A 56 -0.27 11.65 -3.07
N GLU A 57 -1.35 11.10 -3.62
CA GLU A 57 -1.77 11.38 -4.99
C GLU A 57 -2.20 12.85 -5.17
N ILE A 58 -2.80 13.48 -4.15
CA ILE A 58 -3.06 14.93 -4.13
C ILE A 58 -1.76 15.70 -4.27
N LYS A 59 -0.73 15.36 -3.49
CA LYS A 59 0.56 16.08 -3.51
C LYS A 59 1.33 15.87 -4.80
N LEU A 60 1.24 14.67 -5.38
CA LEU A 60 1.72 14.41 -6.73
C LEU A 60 0.93 15.21 -7.79
N GLY A 61 -0.40 15.29 -7.68
CA GLY A 61 -1.23 16.08 -8.58
C GLY A 61 -0.90 17.58 -8.52
N GLU A 62 -0.73 18.14 -7.33
CA GLU A 62 -0.26 19.52 -7.12
C GLU A 62 1.10 19.77 -7.79
N LEU A 63 2.05 18.82 -7.66
CA LEU A 63 3.34 18.89 -8.32
C LEU A 63 3.21 18.97 -9.84
N ALA A 64 2.38 18.10 -10.45
CA ALA A 64 2.15 18.11 -11.89
C ALA A 64 1.51 19.41 -12.37
N MET A 65 0.51 19.93 -11.64
CA MET A 65 -0.11 21.22 -11.96
C MET A 65 0.90 22.37 -11.96
N GLN A 66 1.88 22.36 -11.05
CA GLN A 66 2.86 23.43 -10.90
C GLN A 66 4.03 23.31 -11.89
N LYS A 67 4.52 22.10 -12.16
CA LYS A 67 5.81 21.89 -12.82
C LYS A 67 5.74 21.19 -14.17
N ALA A 68 4.62 20.56 -14.53
CA ALA A 68 4.59 19.79 -15.76
C ALA A 68 4.72 20.69 -16.99
N LYS A 69 5.36 20.18 -18.05
CA LYS A 69 5.50 20.89 -19.32
C LYS A 69 4.43 20.42 -20.31
N ASP A 70 4.12 19.14 -20.32
CA ASP A 70 3.06 18.50 -21.10
C ASP A 70 1.69 18.82 -20.50
N ASP A 71 0.81 19.42 -21.28
CA ASP A 71 -0.52 19.84 -20.84
C ASP A 71 -1.42 18.65 -20.45
N ARG A 72 -1.19 17.47 -21.03
CA ARG A 72 -1.89 16.24 -20.64
C ARG A 72 -1.53 15.83 -19.22
N VAL A 73 -0.26 16.00 -18.83
CA VAL A 73 0.20 15.73 -17.46
C VAL A 73 -0.34 16.75 -16.46
N LYS A 74 -0.36 18.04 -16.81
CA LYS A 74 -1.00 19.08 -15.96
C LYS A 74 -2.48 18.77 -15.73
N LYS A 75 -3.20 18.43 -16.80
CA LYS A 75 -4.61 18.07 -16.73
C LYS A 75 -4.83 16.82 -15.87
N PHE A 76 -4.02 15.77 -16.08
CA PHE A 76 -4.08 14.56 -15.28
C PHE A 76 -3.89 14.87 -13.79
N GLY A 77 -2.89 15.69 -13.44
CA GLY A 77 -2.65 16.13 -12.06
C GLY A 77 -3.85 16.87 -11.45
N ALA A 78 -4.45 17.80 -12.18
CA ALA A 78 -5.63 18.55 -11.71
C ALA A 78 -6.84 17.62 -11.46
N ASP A 79 -7.07 16.67 -12.35
CA ASP A 79 -8.14 15.69 -12.22
C ASP A 79 -7.92 14.80 -10.98
N ILE A 80 -6.69 14.32 -10.75
CA ILE A 80 -6.32 13.53 -9.56
C ILE A 80 -6.57 14.32 -8.26
N VAL A 81 -6.14 15.59 -8.17
CA VAL A 81 -6.38 16.42 -6.97
C VAL A 81 -7.87 16.49 -6.66
N LYS A 82 -8.70 16.75 -7.67
CA LYS A 82 -10.16 16.85 -7.51
C LYS A 82 -10.74 15.53 -7.01
N GLU A 83 -10.39 14.42 -7.65
CA GLU A 83 -10.95 13.09 -7.35
C GLU A 83 -10.53 12.58 -5.98
N ARG A 84 -9.24 12.71 -5.64
CA ARG A 84 -8.69 12.25 -4.36
C ARG A 84 -9.14 13.11 -3.19
N THR A 85 -9.32 14.42 -3.39
CA THR A 85 -9.94 15.28 -2.37
C THR A 85 -11.37 14.83 -2.06
N ALA A 86 -12.19 14.57 -3.09
CA ALA A 86 -13.56 14.08 -2.90
C ALA A 86 -13.61 12.67 -2.29
N SER A 87 -12.62 11.84 -2.58
CA SER A 87 -12.43 10.51 -2.02
C SER A 87 -12.06 10.58 -0.52
N THR A 88 -11.11 11.43 -0.14
CA THR A 88 -10.70 11.63 1.26
C THR A 88 -11.87 12.09 2.14
N LEU A 89 -12.70 13.01 1.65
CA LEU A 89 -13.90 13.46 2.38
C LEU A 89 -14.89 12.30 2.63
N GLN A 90 -15.05 11.39 1.66
CA GLN A 90 -15.90 10.20 1.85
C GLN A 90 -15.28 9.23 2.85
N LEU A 91 -13.97 8.98 2.77
CA LEU A 91 -13.26 8.12 3.72
C LEU A 91 -13.38 8.65 5.15
N GLN A 92 -13.23 9.97 5.34
CA GLN A 92 -13.39 10.63 6.64
C GLN A 92 -14.79 10.42 7.22
N GLU A 93 -15.84 10.54 6.40
CA GLU A 93 -17.20 10.29 6.86
C GLU A 93 -17.44 8.81 7.24
N ILE A 94 -16.93 7.87 6.43
CA ILE A 94 -17.02 6.44 6.76
C ILE A 94 -16.29 6.14 8.08
N ALA A 95 -15.09 6.68 8.26
CA ALA A 95 -14.33 6.53 9.49
C ALA A 95 -15.07 7.11 10.70
N ARG A 96 -15.66 8.30 10.57
CA ARG A 96 -16.43 8.94 11.64
C ARG A 96 -17.62 8.08 12.08
N GLN A 97 -18.34 7.47 11.12
CA GLN A 97 -19.43 6.54 11.40
C GLN A 97 -18.95 5.27 12.12
N ALA A 98 -17.71 4.83 11.85
CA ALA A 98 -17.06 3.72 12.54
C ALA A 98 -16.39 4.12 13.88
N GLY A 99 -16.61 5.35 14.38
CA GLY A 99 -16.02 5.84 15.62
C GLY A 99 -14.50 6.10 15.54
N MET A 100 -13.99 6.35 14.34
CA MET A 100 -12.58 6.63 14.07
C MET A 100 -12.38 8.07 13.58
N THR A 101 -11.18 8.61 13.80
CA THR A 101 -10.72 9.84 13.16
C THR A 101 -9.63 9.50 12.15
N LEU A 102 -9.77 9.99 10.91
CA LEU A 102 -8.76 9.87 9.87
C LEU A 102 -8.02 11.19 9.69
N ALA A 103 -6.75 11.20 10.04
CA ALA A 103 -5.81 12.28 9.76
C ALA A 103 -4.63 11.68 8.98
N PRO A 104 -4.70 11.59 7.65
CA PRO A 104 -3.61 11.04 6.86
C PRO A 104 -2.40 11.99 6.92
N GLU A 105 -1.22 11.40 7.00
CA GLU A 105 0.06 12.09 6.91
C GLU A 105 0.91 11.42 5.83
N LEU A 106 1.77 12.20 5.17
CA LEU A 106 2.76 11.62 4.27
C LEU A 106 3.86 10.93 5.09
N SER A 107 4.26 9.74 4.66
CA SER A 107 5.48 9.13 5.16
C SER A 107 6.71 9.92 4.69
N ARG A 108 7.86 9.74 5.36
CA ARG A 108 9.14 10.34 4.91
C ARG A 108 9.49 9.89 3.49
N ASP A 109 9.32 8.60 3.20
CA ASP A 109 9.59 8.05 1.87
C ASP A 109 8.71 8.70 0.78
N ASP A 110 7.45 8.99 1.08
CA ASP A 110 6.56 9.70 0.15
C ASP A 110 6.99 11.15 -0.06
N GLN A 111 7.40 11.85 1.00
CA GLN A 111 7.93 13.21 0.92
C GLN A 111 9.21 13.27 0.07
N ASP A 112 10.15 12.36 0.32
CA ASP A 112 11.42 12.27 -0.40
C ASP A 112 11.20 11.94 -1.87
N GLU A 113 10.28 11.02 -2.18
CA GLU A 113 9.92 10.70 -3.55
C GLU A 113 9.32 11.89 -4.30
N ILE A 114 8.37 12.61 -3.68
CA ILE A 114 7.77 13.81 -4.28
C ILE A 114 8.86 14.86 -4.55
N GLY A 115 9.78 15.04 -3.59
CA GLY A 115 10.94 15.92 -3.74
C GLY A 115 11.84 15.53 -4.90
N LEU A 116 12.19 14.24 -4.99
CA LEU A 116 13.02 13.70 -6.06
C LEU A 116 12.37 13.86 -7.44
N LEU A 117 11.07 13.54 -7.57
CA LEU A 117 10.33 13.73 -8.82
C LEU A 117 10.35 15.20 -9.26
N SER A 118 10.16 16.10 -8.30
CA SER A 118 10.12 17.55 -8.51
C SER A 118 11.41 18.15 -9.08
N SER A 119 12.55 17.47 -8.93
CA SER A 119 13.86 17.92 -9.42
C SER A 119 14.31 17.24 -10.72
N ARG A 120 13.52 16.33 -11.29
CA ARG A 120 13.93 15.61 -12.51
C ARG A 120 13.83 16.48 -13.76
N GLU A 121 14.77 16.30 -14.69
CA GLU A 121 14.68 16.92 -16.02
C GLU A 121 13.55 16.30 -16.86
N ASP A 122 13.38 14.97 -16.77
CA ASP A 122 12.31 14.21 -17.43
C ASP A 122 11.05 14.08 -16.57
N MET A 123 10.73 15.12 -15.79
CA MET A 123 9.70 15.10 -14.75
C MET A 123 8.36 14.56 -15.25
N ASP A 124 7.83 15.05 -16.37
CA ASP A 124 6.53 14.63 -16.90
C ASP A 124 6.44 13.10 -17.11
N ARG A 125 7.51 12.52 -17.68
CA ARG A 125 7.59 11.08 -17.95
C ARG A 125 7.75 10.28 -16.64
N ALA A 126 8.60 10.77 -15.73
CA ALA A 126 8.81 10.12 -14.45
C ALA A 126 7.54 10.17 -13.57
N TYR A 127 6.86 11.30 -13.56
CA TYR A 127 5.58 11.51 -12.90
C TYR A 127 4.52 10.56 -13.42
N ILE A 128 4.29 10.51 -14.74
CA ILE A 128 3.20 9.68 -15.28
C ILE A 128 3.49 8.19 -15.07
N LYS A 129 4.76 7.77 -15.17
CA LYS A 129 5.18 6.41 -14.81
C LYS A 129 4.90 6.11 -13.34
N ARG A 130 5.13 7.07 -12.43
CA ARG A 130 4.77 6.90 -11.02
C ARG A 130 3.26 6.78 -10.83
N MET A 131 2.47 7.62 -11.52
CA MET A 131 1.00 7.57 -11.42
C MET A 131 0.43 6.25 -11.95
N VAL A 132 1.00 5.65 -13.00
CA VAL A 132 0.62 4.28 -13.43
C VAL A 132 0.77 3.28 -12.28
N HIS A 133 1.89 3.35 -11.55
CA HIS A 133 2.13 2.46 -10.41
C HIS A 133 1.17 2.73 -9.23
N GLU A 134 0.92 3.99 -8.88
CA GLU A 134 -0.01 4.34 -7.80
C GLU A 134 -1.44 3.91 -8.15
N GLN A 135 -1.94 4.22 -9.34
CA GLN A 135 -3.30 3.83 -9.73
C GLN A 135 -3.46 2.30 -9.75
N LYS A 136 -2.46 1.55 -10.21
CA LYS A 136 -2.48 0.08 -10.16
C LYS A 136 -2.59 -0.43 -8.72
N ARG A 137 -1.73 0.05 -7.82
CA ARG A 137 -1.76 -0.33 -6.40
C ARG A 137 -3.08 0.01 -5.72
N THR A 138 -3.64 1.18 -6.03
CA THR A 138 -4.93 1.62 -5.51
C THR A 138 -6.07 0.74 -6.04
N SER A 139 -6.05 0.38 -7.33
CA SER A 139 -7.02 -0.55 -7.94
C SER A 139 -6.96 -1.95 -7.31
N GLU A 140 -5.76 -2.50 -7.12
CA GLU A 140 -5.56 -3.78 -6.45
C GLU A 140 -6.09 -3.76 -5.01
N ARG A 141 -5.88 -2.65 -4.28
CA ARG A 141 -6.42 -2.47 -2.92
C ARG A 141 -7.93 -2.47 -2.90
N LEU A 142 -8.55 -1.67 -3.76
CA LEU A 142 -10.01 -1.58 -3.86
C LEU A 142 -10.62 -2.92 -4.26
N SER A 143 -9.96 -3.66 -5.16
CA SER A 143 -10.42 -4.96 -5.63
C SER A 143 -10.54 -6.00 -4.51
N GLN A 144 -9.66 -5.95 -3.50
CA GLN A 144 -9.73 -6.82 -2.31
C GLN A 144 -11.01 -6.61 -1.48
N TYR A 145 -11.66 -5.46 -1.60
CA TYR A 145 -12.86 -5.10 -0.82
C TYR A 145 -14.16 -5.11 -1.64
N THR A 146 -14.13 -5.63 -2.87
CA THR A 146 -15.33 -5.72 -3.74
C THR A 146 -16.45 -6.57 -3.12
N ASN A 147 -16.09 -7.56 -2.29
CA ASN A 147 -17.03 -8.47 -1.63
C ASN A 147 -17.15 -8.24 -0.11
N THR A 148 -16.70 -7.08 0.40
CA THR A 148 -16.84 -6.77 1.83
C THR A 148 -18.31 -6.72 2.26
N LYS A 149 -18.58 -7.14 3.50
CA LYS A 149 -19.90 -7.04 4.14
C LYS A 149 -20.17 -5.66 4.72
N ASP A 150 -19.13 -4.84 4.92
CA ASP A 150 -19.28 -3.44 5.32
C ASP A 150 -19.91 -2.66 4.17
N THR A 151 -21.16 -2.24 4.34
CA THR A 151 -21.94 -1.60 3.27
C THR A 151 -21.39 -0.23 2.88
N ALA A 152 -20.77 0.49 3.82
CA ALA A 152 -20.19 1.81 3.58
C ALA A 152 -18.91 1.67 2.73
N ILE A 153 -18.01 0.75 3.12
CA ILE A 153 -16.80 0.45 2.35
C ILE A 153 -17.16 -0.15 0.98
N SER A 154 -18.13 -1.06 0.93
CA SER A 154 -18.61 -1.66 -0.31
C SER A 154 -19.14 -0.61 -1.29
N SER A 155 -19.88 0.40 -0.78
CA SER A 155 -20.37 1.53 -1.59
C SER A 155 -19.23 2.41 -2.09
N TYR A 156 -18.28 2.74 -1.21
CA TYR A 156 -17.07 3.50 -1.57
C TYR A 156 -16.26 2.80 -2.67
N VAL A 157 -16.00 1.50 -2.52
CA VAL A 157 -15.24 0.70 -3.50
C VAL A 157 -15.93 0.70 -4.86
N ARG A 158 -17.25 0.46 -4.92
CA ARG A 158 -18.02 0.48 -6.18
C ARG A 158 -17.94 1.82 -6.90
N LYS A 159 -17.87 2.93 -6.17
CA LYS A 159 -17.77 4.28 -6.74
C LYS A 159 -16.36 4.62 -7.19
N THR A 160 -15.35 4.25 -6.40
CA THR A 160 -13.96 4.70 -6.58
C THR A 160 -13.17 3.83 -7.55
N LEU A 161 -13.39 2.51 -7.55
CA LEU A 161 -12.65 1.57 -8.41
C LEU A 161 -12.72 1.91 -9.92
N PRO A 162 -13.89 2.19 -10.53
CA PRO A 162 -13.94 2.54 -11.95
C PRO A 162 -13.19 3.85 -12.27
N ILE A 163 -13.18 4.81 -11.34
CA ILE A 163 -12.43 6.07 -11.52
C ILE A 163 -10.93 5.80 -11.51
N VAL A 164 -10.45 5.01 -10.54
CA VAL A 164 -9.03 4.61 -10.45
C VAL A 164 -8.59 3.84 -11.70
N ASN A 165 -9.42 2.92 -12.21
CA ASN A 165 -9.12 2.17 -13.44
C ASN A 165 -9.05 3.09 -14.66
N ALA A 166 -9.97 4.05 -14.80
CA ALA A 166 -9.93 5.02 -15.89
C ALA A 166 -8.65 5.88 -15.84
N ARG A 167 -8.20 6.30 -14.65
CA ARG A 167 -6.95 7.04 -14.47
C ARG A 167 -5.72 6.18 -14.72
N TYR A 168 -5.76 4.89 -14.38
CA TYR A 168 -4.70 3.95 -14.74
C TYR A 168 -4.55 3.85 -16.27
N ASP A 169 -5.65 3.69 -17.00
CA ASP A 169 -5.64 3.59 -18.45
C ASP A 169 -5.15 4.88 -19.12
N GLU A 170 -5.63 6.04 -18.65
CA GLU A 170 -5.18 7.34 -19.13
C GLU A 170 -3.68 7.55 -18.89
N ALA A 171 -3.17 7.23 -17.70
CA ALA A 171 -1.76 7.37 -17.38
C ALA A 171 -0.88 6.48 -18.26
N ASN A 172 -1.31 5.24 -18.53
CA ASN A 172 -0.60 4.35 -19.45
C ASN A 172 -0.57 4.91 -20.86
N LYS A 173 -1.71 5.42 -21.36
CA LYS A 173 -1.79 6.02 -22.69
C LYS A 173 -0.84 7.22 -22.84
N ILE A 174 -0.83 8.14 -21.86
CA ILE A 174 0.09 9.28 -21.85
C ILE A 174 1.54 8.79 -21.88
N LEU A 175 1.88 7.79 -21.05
CA LEU A 175 3.23 7.23 -20.99
C LEU A 175 3.66 6.58 -22.31
N GLU A 176 2.76 5.85 -22.97
CA GLU A 176 3.01 5.23 -24.28
C GLU A 176 3.24 6.27 -25.37
N ASP A 177 2.42 7.32 -25.41
CA ASP A 177 2.56 8.39 -26.39
C ASP A 177 3.89 9.13 -26.22
N MET A 178 4.31 9.39 -24.97
CA MET A 178 5.62 9.99 -24.69
C MET A 178 6.78 9.10 -25.17
N ARG A 179 6.68 7.78 -25.01
CA ARG A 179 7.71 6.84 -25.51
C ARG A 179 7.81 6.87 -27.03
N LYS A 180 6.68 6.88 -27.74
CA LYS A 180 6.66 6.97 -29.21
C LYS A 180 7.28 8.28 -29.72
N GLN A 181 6.96 9.40 -29.07
CA GLN A 181 7.52 10.72 -29.39
C GLN A 181 9.03 10.81 -29.17
N MET A 182 9.59 10.06 -28.21
CA MET A 182 11.04 9.96 -28.03
C MET A 182 11.66 9.17 -29.18
N ASN A 183 11.17 7.97 -29.46
CA ASN A 183 11.72 7.11 -30.50
C ASN A 183 11.71 7.76 -31.89
N ASN A 184 10.66 8.53 -32.22
CA ASN A 184 10.59 9.23 -33.51
C ASN A 184 11.58 10.40 -33.62
N ARG A 185 11.99 11.03 -32.51
CA ARG A 185 12.98 12.12 -32.52
C ARG A 185 14.40 11.62 -32.73
N ASP A 186 14.68 10.40 -32.27
CA ASP A 186 15.99 9.77 -32.45
C ASP A 186 16.21 9.32 -33.92
N ILE A 187 15.13 9.02 -34.66
CA ILE A 187 15.20 8.62 -36.08
C ILE A 187 15.34 9.82 -37.03
N SER A 188 14.92 11.03 -36.61
CA SER A 188 14.90 12.20 -37.49
C SER A 188 16.19 13.04 -37.50
N HIS A 189 17.25 12.60 -36.80
CA HIS A 189 18.53 13.32 -36.66
C HIS A 189 19.73 12.56 -37.27
N ASP A 190 19.50 11.45 -37.97
CA ASP A 190 20.46 10.78 -38.87
C ASP A 190 20.17 11.16 -40.33
#